data_AF-A0A368B124-F1
#
_entry.id   AF-A0A368B124-F1
#
_cell.length_a   1.000
_cell.length_b   1.000
_cell.length_c   1.000
_cell.angle_alpha   90.00
_cell.angle_beta   90.00
_cell.angle_gamma   90.00
#
_symmetry.space_group_name_H-M   'P 1'
#
loop_
_entity.id
_entity.type
_entity.pdbx_description
1 polymer ?
#
loop_
_entity_poly.entity_id
_entity_poly.type
_entity_poly.pdbx_seq_one_letter_code
_entity_poly.pdbx_strand_id
1 'polypeptide(L)'
;MEISDIPLELTDKIFQIKFNPDQTIEKITSYFPLSEQECLLINSISGQNTFSNFNSIFSDTVTDEEWNKTKEQIKKRFQSELFDIDNQS
;
A
#
# COMPACT_ATOMS: atom_id res chain seq x y z
N MET A 1 15.85 -5.07 -4.80
CA MET A 1 14.97 -5.24 -3.63
C MET A 1 14.17 -6.50 -3.84
N GLU A 2 14.15 -7.40 -2.87
CA GLU A 2 13.15 -8.47 -2.81
C GLU A 2 11.96 -7.94 -2.00
N ILE A 3 10.78 -7.83 -2.61
CA ILE A 3 9.54 -7.43 -1.91
C ILE A 3 9.25 -8.39 -0.75
N SER A 4 9.80 -9.61 -0.84
CA SER A 4 9.85 -10.69 0.15
C SER A 4 10.33 -10.28 1.55
N ASP A 5 11.10 -9.19 1.66
CA ASP A 5 11.66 -8.70 2.93
C ASP A 5 10.70 -7.76 3.70
N ILE A 6 9.61 -7.32 3.06
CA ILE A 6 8.59 -6.48 3.70
C ILE A 6 7.67 -7.36 4.55
N PRO A 7 7.43 -7.03 5.84
CA PRO A 7 6.50 -7.77 6.67
C PRO A 7 5.14 -7.95 6.00
N LEU A 8 4.58 -9.15 6.09
CA LEU A 8 3.28 -9.49 5.50
C LEU A 8 2.17 -8.52 5.92
N GLU A 9 2.20 -8.08 7.18
CA GLU A 9 1.24 -7.11 7.74
C GLU A 9 1.27 -5.77 7.03
N LEU A 10 2.46 -5.34 6.59
CA LEU A 10 2.66 -4.08 5.88
C LEU A 10 2.36 -4.24 4.39
N THR A 11 2.79 -5.34 3.78
CA THR A 11 2.44 -5.70 2.40
C THR A 11 0.91 -5.79 2.24
N ASP A 12 0.20 -6.27 3.26
CA ASP A 12 -1.26 -6.37 3.26
C ASP A 12 -1.97 -5.00 3.13
N LYS A 13 -1.36 -3.95 3.69
CA LYS A 13 -1.87 -2.56 3.63
C LYS A 13 -1.53 -1.86 2.32
N ILE A 14 -0.56 -2.36 1.57
CA ILE A 14 -0.12 -1.79 0.31
C ILE A 14 -1.02 -2.32 -0.81
N PHE A 15 -1.63 -1.40 -1.55
CA PHE A 15 -2.41 -1.75 -2.74
C PHE A 15 -1.49 -1.95 -3.95
N GLN A 16 -0.52 -1.05 -4.14
CA GLN A 16 0.39 -1.09 -5.27
C GLN A 16 1.73 -0.44 -4.94
N ILE A 17 2.82 -1.05 -5.45
CA ILE A 17 4.14 -0.44 -5.52
C ILE A 17 4.47 -0.24 -6.99
N LYS A 18 4.77 1.01 -7.37
CA LYS A 18 5.22 1.36 -8.70
C LYS A 18 6.74 1.56 -8.68
N PHE A 19 7.41 0.94 -9.65
CA PHE A 19 8.86 1.00 -9.79
C PHE A 19 9.25 1.83 -11.00
N ASN A 20 10.35 2.56 -10.87
CA ASN A 20 11.03 3.20 -11.97
C ASN A 20 11.73 2.16 -12.87
N PRO A 21 12.13 2.53 -14.10
CA PRO A 21 12.90 1.65 -14.99
C PRO A 21 14.24 1.15 -14.40
N ASP A 22 14.80 1.89 -13.44
CA ASP A 22 16.02 1.54 -12.70
C ASP A 22 15.76 0.62 -11.49
N GLN A 23 14.53 0.10 -11.35
CA GLN A 23 14.05 -0.75 -10.26
C GLN A 23 14.00 -0.07 -8.88
N THR A 24 14.14 1.26 -8.82
CA THR A 24 13.86 2.02 -7.60
C THR A 24 12.36 2.21 -7.41
N ILE A 25 11.93 2.56 -6.20
CA ILE A 25 10.52 2.76 -5.89
C ILE A 25 10.14 4.16 -6.38
N GLU A 26 9.23 4.22 -7.33
CA GLU A 26 8.67 5.48 -7.82
C GLU A 26 7.58 5.98 -6.89
N LYS A 27 6.66 5.08 -6.49
CA LYS A 27 5.47 5.42 -5.73
C LYS A 27 4.93 4.21 -4.98
N ILE A 28 4.46 4.43 -3.76
CA ILE A 28 3.72 3.43 -2.98
C ILE A 28 2.31 3.95 -2.79
N THR A 29 1.33 3.11 -3.10
CA THR A 29 -0.09 3.38 -2.87
C THR A 29 -0.62 2.35 -1.90
N SER A 30 -1.03 2.79 -0.71
CA SER A 30 -1.67 1.98 0.33
C SER A 30 -3.17 2.22 0.38
N TYR A 31 -3.93 1.34 1.04
CA TYR A 31 -5.37 1.56 1.27
C TYR A 31 -5.59 2.81 2.13
N PHE A 32 -4.88 2.89 3.25
CA PHE A 32 -4.91 4.04 4.17
C PHE A 32 -3.49 4.62 4.35
N PRO A 33 -3.34 5.85 4.86
CA PRO A 33 -2.03 6.44 5.10
C PRO A 33 -1.20 5.52 6.01
N LEU A 34 0.03 5.23 5.59
CA LEU A 34 0.98 4.49 6.42
C LEU A 34 1.49 5.41 7.53
N SER A 35 1.77 4.82 8.69
CA SER A 35 2.43 5.52 9.78
C SER A 35 3.88 5.87 9.41
N GLU A 36 4.44 6.86 10.11
CA GLU A 36 5.84 7.27 9.92
C GLU A 36 6.82 6.09 10.12
N GLN A 37 6.53 5.22 11.09
CA GLN A 37 7.36 4.04 11.39
C GLN A 37 7.34 3.03 10.23
N GLU A 38 6.18 2.80 9.62
CA GLU A 38 6.04 1.92 8.45
C GLU A 38 6.75 2.49 7.22
N CYS A 39 6.63 3.81 6.99
CA CYS A 39 7.35 4.50 5.92
C CYS A 39 8.86 4.37 6.09
N LEU A 40 9.38 4.59 7.30
CA LEU A 40 10.81 4.42 7.61
C LEU A 40 11.26 2.97 7.42
N LEU A 41 10.44 2.00 7.82
CA LEU A 41 10.75 0.58 7.63
C LEU A 41 10.87 0.23 6.14
N ILE A 42 9.93 0.70 5.32
CA ILE A 42 9.96 0.50 3.87
C ILE A 42 11.19 1.18 3.25
N ASN A 43 11.51 2.41 3.68
CA ASN A 43 12.70 3.13 3.22
C ASN A 43 13.99 2.38 3.55
N SER A 44 14.06 1.80 4.76
CA SER A 44 15.20 0.98 5.20
C SER A 44 15.34 -0.29 4.37
N ILE A 45 14.26 -1.06 4.20
CA ILE A 45 14.24 -2.30 3.40
C ILE A 45 14.55 -2.01 1.93
N SER A 46 14.08 -0.86 1.42
CA SER A 46 14.30 -0.43 0.04
C SER A 46 15.68 0.12 -0.25
N GLY A 47 16.49 0.39 0.78
CA GLY A 47 17.74 1.13 0.65
C GLY A 47 17.53 2.58 0.15
N GLN A 48 16.29 3.08 0.12
CA GLN A 48 15.93 4.43 -0.30
C GLN A 48 15.52 5.26 0.91
N ASN A 49 16.53 5.69 1.68
CA ASN A 49 16.33 6.43 2.93
C ASN A 49 15.58 7.76 2.75
N THR A 50 15.54 8.31 1.53
CA THR A 50 14.89 9.60 1.21
C THR A 50 13.56 9.46 0.47
N PHE A 51 13.07 8.23 0.25
CA PHE A 51 11.79 8.02 -0.42
C PHE A 51 10.64 8.57 0.44
N SER A 52 9.74 9.33 -0.19
CA SER A 52 8.62 10.00 0.49
C SER A 52 7.33 10.00 -0.32
N ASN A 53 7.29 9.33 -1.48
CA ASN A 53 6.13 9.31 -2.36
C ASN A 53 5.11 8.23 -1.94
N PHE A 54 4.72 8.27 -0.66
CA PHE A 54 3.67 7.46 -0.09
C PHE A 54 2.33 8.14 -0.35
N ASN A 55 1.41 7.41 -0.97
CA ASN A 55 0.05 7.84 -1.24
C ASN A 55 -0.92 6.83 -0.66
N SER A 56 -2.11 7.28 -0.30
CA SER A 56 -3.19 6.41 0.14
C SER A 56 -4.43 6.62 -0.72
N ILE A 57 -5.19 5.54 -0.87
CA ILE A 57 -6.50 5.56 -1.54
C ILE A 57 -7.51 6.33 -0.70
N PHE A 58 -7.56 6.03 0.59
CA PHE A 58 -8.38 6.71 1.57
C PHE A 58 -7.51 7.67 2.38
N SER A 59 -8.07 8.82 2.77
CA SER A 59 -7.40 9.81 3.61
C SER A 59 -7.50 9.53 5.11
N ASP A 60 -8.38 8.61 5.50
CA ASP A 60 -8.62 8.27 6.90
C ASP A 60 -7.47 7.47 7.48
N THR A 61 -7.11 7.72 8.74
CA THR A 61 -6.14 6.88 9.45
C THR A 61 -6.89 5.76 10.18
N VAL A 62 -6.45 4.53 9.99
CA VAL A 62 -7.00 3.35 10.69
C VAL A 62 -5.93 2.70 11.54
N THR A 63 -6.33 2.20 12.70
CA THR A 63 -5.46 1.39 13.55
C THR A 63 -5.27 -0.02 12.97
N ASP A 64 -4.24 -0.73 13.43
CA ASP A 64 -4.02 -2.13 13.03
C ASP A 64 -5.18 -3.03 13.41
N GLU A 65 -5.83 -2.76 14.55
CA GLU A 65 -7.01 -3.51 14.98
C GLU A 65 -8.20 -3.30 14.04
N GLU A 66 -8.48 -2.04 13.67
CA GLU A 66 -9.55 -1.71 12.72
C GLU A 66 -9.24 -2.27 11.34
N TRP A 67 -8.00 -2.13 10.87
CA TRP A 67 -7.55 -2.70 9.62
C TRP A 67 -7.75 -4.22 9.61
N ASN A 68 -7.30 -4.94 10.63
CA ASN A 68 -7.46 -6.39 10.69
C ASN A 68 -8.93 -6.84 10.70
N LYS A 69 -9.83 -6.04 11.28
CA LYS A 69 -11.27 -6.32 11.27
C LYS A 69 -11.93 -6.02 9.92
N THR A 70 -11.42 -5.05 9.16
CA THR A 70 -12.10 -4.49 7.98
C THR A 70 -11.42 -4.80 6.65
N LYS A 71 -10.15 -5.25 6.65
CA LYS A 71 -9.31 -5.42 5.45
C LYS A 71 -9.97 -6.27 4.36
N GLU A 72 -10.61 -7.37 4.73
CA GLU A 72 -11.26 -8.26 3.77
C GLU A 72 -12.43 -7.59 3.05
N GLN A 73 -13.22 -6.79 3.79
CA GLN A 73 -14.36 -6.06 3.22
C GLN A 73 -13.88 -4.93 2.32
N ILE A 74 -12.85 -4.20 2.75
CA ILE A 74 -12.27 -3.09 1.98
C ILE A 74 -11.64 -3.61 0.70
N LYS A 75 -10.78 -4.63 0.78
CA LYS A 75 -10.16 -5.27 -0.40
C LYS A 75 -11.21 -5.78 -1.37
N LYS A 76 -12.23 -6.49 -0.88
CA LYS A 76 -13.32 -7.02 -1.70
C LYS A 76 -14.11 -5.90 -2.38
N ARG A 77 -14.50 -4.87 -1.63
CA ARG A 77 -15.27 -3.73 -2.16
C ARG A 77 -14.47 -2.95 -3.20
N PHE A 78 -13.19 -2.71 -2.94
CA PHE A 78 -12.32 -2.01 -3.88
C PHE A 78 -12.14 -2.79 -5.18
N GLN A 79 -11.96 -4.12 -5.10
CA GLN A 79 -11.93 -4.98 -6.27
C GLN A 79 -13.27 -4.95 -7.02
N SER A 80 -14.40 -5.10 -6.34
CA SER A 80 -15.72 -5.04 -6.97
C SER A 80 -15.99 -3.70 -7.66
N GLU A 81 -15.65 -2.57 -7.03
CA GLU A 81 -15.83 -1.24 -7.62
C GLU A 81 -14.93 -1.01 -8.84
N LEU A 82 -13.72 -1.58 -8.89
CA LEU A 82 -12.86 -1.57 -10.08
C LEU A 82 -13.45 -2.39 -11.25
N PHE A 83 -14.07 -3.54 -10.96
CA PHE A 83 -14.66 -4.42 -11.98
C PHE A 83 -16.05 -3.98 -12.45
N ASP A 84 -16.82 -3.26 -11.63
CA ASP A 84 -18.14 -2.74 -12.03
C ASP A 84 -18.03 -1.57 -13.03
N ILE A 85 -16.85 -0.97 -13.19
CA ILE A 85 -16.61 0.07 -14.21
C ILE A 85 -16.51 -0.54 -15.61
N ASP A 86 -16.03 -1.79 -15.75
CA ASP A 86 -15.90 -2.47 -17.05
C ASP A 86 -17.23 -3.09 -17.55
N ASN A 87 -18.27 -3.17 -16.71
CA ASN A 87 -19.57 -3.74 -17.08
C ASN A 87 -20.57 -2.72 -17.65
N GLN A 88 -20.14 -1.49 -17.95
CA GLN A 88 -20.88 -0.56 -18.82
C GLN A 88 -20.28 -0.54 -20.23
N SER A 89 -20.37 -1.67 -20.94
CA SER A 89 -20.12 -1.76 -22.39
C SER A 89 -21.35 -2.27 -23.10
#